data_AF-A0AA96QZ26-F1
#
_entry.id   AF-A0AA96QZ26-F1
#
_cell.length_a   1.000
_cell.length_b   1.000
_cell.length_c   1.000
_cell.angle_alpha   90.00
_cell.angle_beta   90.00
_cell.angle_gamma   90.00
#
_symmetry.space_group_name_H-M   'P 1'
#
loop_
_entity.id
_entity.type
_entity.pdbx_description
1 polymer ?
#
loop_
_entity_poly.entity_id
_entity_poly.type
_entity_poly.pdbx_seq_one_letter_code
_entity_poly.pdbx_strand_id
1 'polypeptide(L)'
;MQFAEVVDTLALNAHITHAQHAIRAEHGKTASRWLAAQAGISQRTARRWLSTDLPRSRTDTVARLANRLFTAAQRLRTAHSIDFGAVAVTYDGHHEGTRHIGPVPVDPALAHDLHTVATHLETGSLAAAADALSVAALAAYSPGLEDTLAVDQYDHGIDITP
;
A
#
# COMPACT_ATOMS: atom_id res chain seq x y z
N MET A 1 3.28 -0.50 15.79
CA MET A 1 2.52 0.38 14.88
C MET A 1 1.17 -0.22 14.54
N GLN A 2 0.15 0.63 14.52
CA GLN A 2 -1.20 0.27 14.07
C GLN A 2 -1.26 0.19 12.55
N PHE A 3 -2.22 -0.56 11.98
CA PHE A 3 -2.34 -0.70 10.52
C PHE A 3 -2.42 0.64 9.78
N ALA A 4 -3.12 1.63 10.37
CA ALA A 4 -3.17 2.97 9.79
C ALA A 4 -1.79 3.63 9.65
N GLU A 5 -0.89 3.41 10.60
CA GLU A 5 0.49 3.91 10.56
C GLU A 5 1.34 3.13 9.54
N VAL A 6 1.07 1.84 9.35
CA VAL A 6 1.69 1.03 8.28
C VAL A 6 1.36 1.62 6.91
N VAL A 7 0.08 1.95 6.67
CA VAL A 7 -0.36 2.61 5.44
C VAL A 7 0.36 3.94 5.22
N ASP A 8 0.64 4.67 6.29
CA ASP A 8 1.34 5.97 6.23
C ASP A 8 2.79 5.77 5.80
N THR A 9 3.49 4.83 6.41
CA THR A 9 4.87 4.47 6.04
C THR A 9 4.95 3.94 4.60
N LEU A 10 3.95 3.15 4.18
CA LEU A 10 3.84 2.66 2.81
C LEU A 10 3.71 3.81 1.81
N ALA A 11 2.81 4.75 2.06
CA ALA A 11 2.62 5.91 1.20
C ALA A 11 3.83 6.84 1.21
N LEU A 12 4.48 7.03 2.37
CA LEU A 12 5.64 7.91 2.53
C LEU A 12 6.87 7.42 1.77
N ASN A 13 7.19 6.11 1.82
CA ASN A 13 8.34 5.59 1.06
C ASN A 13 7.96 5.11 -0.35
N ALA A 14 6.83 5.57 -0.90
CA ALA A 14 6.43 5.29 -2.27
C ALA A 14 7.18 6.16 -3.29
N HIS A 15 7.46 5.59 -4.46
CA HIS A 15 8.00 6.35 -5.59
C HIS A 15 6.91 7.22 -6.24
N ILE A 16 7.36 8.25 -6.96
CA ILE A 16 6.47 9.15 -7.70
C ILE A 16 5.58 8.44 -8.71
N THR A 17 6.05 7.32 -9.28
CA THR A 17 5.25 6.46 -10.16
C THR A 17 4.02 5.91 -9.44
N HIS A 18 4.14 5.49 -8.17
CA HIS A 18 3.00 5.03 -7.37
C HIS A 18 1.98 6.14 -7.16
N ALA A 19 2.41 7.37 -6.87
CA ALA A 19 1.53 8.52 -6.76
C ALA A 19 0.81 8.84 -8.10
N GLN A 20 1.52 8.77 -9.22
CA GLN A 20 0.91 8.93 -10.55
C GLN A 20 -0.09 7.80 -10.88
N HIS A 21 0.19 6.56 -10.46
CA HIS A 21 -0.74 5.44 -10.61
C HIS A 21 -1.94 5.57 -9.66
N ALA A 22 -1.74 6.07 -8.45
CA ALA A 22 -2.79 6.33 -7.47
C ALA A 22 -3.82 7.33 -8.01
N ILE A 23 -3.37 8.48 -8.54
CA ILE A 23 -4.24 9.48 -9.17
C ILE A 23 -5.03 8.88 -10.36
N ARG A 24 -4.41 7.96 -11.12
CA ARG A 24 -5.09 7.28 -12.23
C ARG A 24 -6.12 6.28 -11.75
N ALA A 25 -5.79 5.50 -10.73
CA ALA A 25 -6.69 4.50 -10.17
C ALA A 25 -7.92 5.18 -9.54
N GLU A 26 -7.73 6.31 -8.85
CA GLU A 26 -8.81 7.04 -8.18
C GLU A 26 -9.77 7.74 -9.16
N HIS A 27 -9.24 8.40 -10.21
CA HIS A 27 -10.04 9.26 -11.10
C HIS A 27 -10.27 8.69 -12.50
N GLY A 28 -9.70 7.51 -12.78
CA GLY A 28 -9.83 6.79 -14.05
C GLY A 28 -9.50 7.66 -15.27
N LYS A 29 -10.39 7.63 -16.27
CA LYS A 29 -10.26 8.38 -17.53
C LYS A 29 -10.17 9.91 -17.34
N THR A 30 -10.57 10.42 -16.17
CA THR A 30 -10.58 11.87 -15.89
C THR A 30 -9.38 12.35 -15.07
N ALA A 31 -8.42 11.49 -14.73
CA ALA A 31 -7.25 11.82 -13.91
C ALA A 31 -6.51 13.10 -14.34
N SER A 32 -6.22 13.27 -15.63
CA SER A 32 -5.56 14.50 -16.10
C SER A 32 -6.44 15.75 -15.99
N ARG A 33 -7.77 15.61 -16.11
CA ARG A 33 -8.71 16.72 -15.94
C ARG A 33 -8.80 17.12 -14.47
N TRP A 34 -8.88 16.13 -13.58
CA TRP A 34 -8.88 16.35 -12.14
C TRP A 34 -7.57 17.03 -11.71
N LEU A 35 -6.41 16.50 -12.12
CA LEU A 35 -5.10 17.07 -11.77
C LEU A 35 -4.93 18.50 -12.29
N ALA A 36 -5.42 18.77 -13.51
CA ALA A 36 -5.42 20.12 -14.08
C ALA A 36 -6.19 21.12 -13.22
N ALA A 37 -7.39 20.72 -12.73
CA ALA A 37 -8.19 21.55 -11.86
C ALA A 37 -7.53 21.79 -10.49
N GLN A 38 -7.00 20.73 -9.86
CA GLN A 38 -6.37 20.83 -8.54
C GLN A 38 -5.08 21.66 -8.55
N ALA A 39 -4.27 21.55 -9.60
CA ALA A 39 -2.99 22.25 -9.71
C ALA A 39 -3.08 23.60 -10.43
N GLY A 40 -4.25 24.00 -10.95
CA GLY A 40 -4.41 25.25 -11.71
C GLY A 40 -3.60 25.28 -13.02
N ILE A 41 -3.47 24.15 -13.71
CA ILE A 41 -2.67 23.98 -14.93
C ILE A 41 -3.50 23.52 -16.12
N SER A 42 -2.94 23.60 -17.33
CA SER A 42 -3.60 23.03 -18.52
C SER A 42 -3.68 21.50 -18.47
N GLN A 43 -4.69 20.90 -19.11
CA GLN A 43 -4.79 19.44 -19.24
C GLN A 43 -3.58 18.82 -19.96
N ARG A 44 -2.96 19.52 -20.91
CA ARG A 44 -1.74 19.07 -21.58
C ARG A 44 -0.58 18.94 -20.57
N THR A 45 -0.45 19.93 -19.69
CA THR A 45 0.55 19.90 -18.61
C THR A 45 0.26 18.78 -17.61
N ALA A 46 -1.00 18.60 -17.21
CA ALA A 46 -1.40 17.52 -16.30
C ALA A 46 -1.13 16.12 -16.90
N ARG A 47 -1.39 15.91 -18.19
CA ARG A 47 -1.02 14.66 -18.89
C ARG A 47 0.49 14.40 -18.83
N ARG A 48 1.31 15.44 -19.05
CA ARG A 48 2.77 15.34 -18.91
C ARG A 48 3.19 15.04 -17.46
N TRP A 49 2.52 15.61 -16.47
CA TRP A 49 2.83 15.34 -15.06
C TRP A 49 2.47 13.91 -14.64
N LEU A 50 1.54 13.26 -15.34
CA LEU A 50 1.24 11.85 -15.12
C LEU A 50 2.15 10.92 -15.93
N SER A 51 2.87 11.40 -16.96
CA SER A 51 3.80 10.57 -17.73
C SER A 51 5.16 10.42 -17.05
N THR A 52 6.04 9.64 -17.68
CA THR A 52 7.45 9.50 -17.27
C THR A 52 8.24 10.81 -17.37
N ASP A 53 7.73 11.81 -18.11
CA ASP A 53 8.41 13.09 -18.37
C ASP A 53 8.04 14.20 -17.36
N LEU A 54 7.66 13.80 -16.14
CA LEU A 54 7.34 14.70 -15.04
C LEU A 54 8.57 15.56 -14.69
N PRO A 55 8.45 16.91 -14.70
CA PRO A 55 9.53 17.77 -14.23
C PRO A 55 9.81 17.53 -12.74
N ARG A 56 11.09 17.37 -12.37
CA ARG A 56 11.51 17.12 -10.98
C ARG A 56 10.96 18.14 -9.97
N SER A 57 10.82 19.41 -10.37
CA SER A 57 10.24 20.47 -9.53
C SER A 57 8.76 20.29 -9.20
N ARG A 58 8.08 19.29 -9.80
CA ARG A 58 6.65 19.01 -9.63
C ARG A 58 6.38 17.68 -8.93
N THR A 59 7.41 16.89 -8.66
CA THR A 59 7.33 15.61 -7.92
C THR A 59 6.54 15.77 -6.62
N ASP A 60 6.94 16.71 -5.76
CA ASP A 60 6.29 16.92 -4.46
C ASP A 60 4.83 17.38 -4.61
N THR A 61 4.53 18.14 -5.66
CA THR A 61 3.16 18.59 -5.91
C THR A 61 2.26 17.42 -6.29
N VAL A 62 2.72 16.53 -7.17
CA VAL A 62 1.97 15.34 -7.58
C VAL A 62 1.86 14.36 -6.42
N ALA A 63 2.93 14.14 -5.66
CA ALA A 63 2.93 13.26 -4.49
C ALA A 63 1.93 13.71 -3.43
N ARG A 64 1.86 15.02 -3.13
CA ARG A 64 0.89 15.57 -2.16
C ARG A 64 -0.56 15.50 -2.62
N LEU A 65 -0.80 15.56 -3.93
CA LEU A 65 -2.15 15.47 -4.48
C LEU A 65 -2.66 14.03 -4.56
N ALA A 66 -1.77 13.05 -4.64
CA ALA A 66 -2.16 11.65 -4.67
C ALA A 66 -2.79 11.22 -3.34
N ASN A 67 -3.91 10.50 -3.42
CA ASN A 67 -4.53 9.91 -2.26
C ASN A 67 -3.60 8.90 -1.59
N ARG A 68 -3.46 9.01 -0.27
CA ARG A 68 -2.57 8.20 0.56
C ARG A 68 -2.89 6.70 0.45
N LEU A 69 -4.16 6.33 0.55
CA LEU A 69 -4.59 4.93 0.52
C LEU A 69 -4.29 4.30 -0.84
N PHE A 70 -4.60 5.03 -1.91
CA PHE A 70 -4.28 4.60 -3.27
C PHE A 70 -2.76 4.51 -3.47
N THR A 71 -1.97 5.43 -2.92
CA THR A 71 -0.50 5.40 -3.04
C THR A 71 0.09 4.17 -2.35
N ALA A 72 -0.37 3.86 -1.13
CA ALA A 72 0.02 2.63 -0.43
C ALA A 72 -0.41 1.37 -1.20
N ALA A 73 -1.64 1.35 -1.74
CA ALA A 73 -2.15 0.27 -2.57
C ALA A 73 -1.26 0.02 -3.80
N GLN A 74 -0.87 1.07 -4.52
CA GLN A 74 0.01 0.93 -5.69
C GLN A 74 1.39 0.40 -5.31
N ARG A 75 1.92 0.78 -4.14
CA ARG A 75 3.21 0.25 -3.65
C ARG A 75 3.14 -1.24 -3.33
N LEU A 76 2.04 -1.71 -2.74
CA LEU A 76 1.82 -3.15 -2.49
C LEU A 76 1.75 -3.94 -3.79
N ARG A 77 1.09 -3.40 -4.82
CA ARG A 77 0.93 -4.05 -6.13
C ARG A 77 2.25 -4.24 -6.89
N THR A 78 3.28 -3.47 -6.58
CA THR A 78 4.61 -3.54 -7.23
C THR A 78 5.66 -4.24 -6.37
N ALA A 79 5.28 -4.86 -5.25
CA ALA A 79 6.21 -5.55 -4.37
C ALA A 79 6.80 -6.81 -5.04
N HIS A 80 8.12 -6.96 -5.06
CA HIS A 80 8.79 -8.23 -5.38
C HIS A 80 9.23 -8.98 -4.12
N SER A 81 9.47 -8.27 -3.03
CA SER A 81 9.74 -8.84 -1.71
C SER A 81 9.12 -7.95 -0.64
N ILE A 82 8.64 -8.57 0.43
CA ILE A 82 8.03 -7.89 1.57
C ILE A 82 8.64 -8.42 2.88
N ASP A 83 9.00 -7.49 3.75
CA ASP A 83 9.34 -7.76 5.13
C ASP A 83 8.25 -7.14 6.00
N PHE A 84 7.44 -7.99 6.65
CA PHE A 84 6.39 -7.54 7.56
C PHE A 84 6.95 -7.19 8.94
N GLY A 85 8.24 -7.42 9.17
CA GLY A 85 8.92 -7.10 10.41
C GLY A 85 8.47 -7.96 11.58
N ALA A 86 8.66 -7.43 12.78
CA ALA A 86 8.11 -8.03 14.00
C ALA A 86 6.61 -7.70 14.11
N VAL A 87 5.76 -8.72 14.19
CA VAL A 87 4.30 -8.59 14.32
C VAL A 87 3.82 -9.18 15.64
N ALA A 88 2.93 -8.47 16.32
CA ALA A 88 2.23 -8.97 17.49
C ALA A 88 1.04 -9.81 17.04
N VAL A 89 1.01 -11.07 17.47
CA VAL A 89 0.00 -12.04 17.06
C VAL A 89 -0.97 -12.29 18.20
N THR A 90 -2.24 -12.50 17.86
CA THR A 90 -3.32 -12.76 18.79
C THR A 90 -4.12 -14.01 18.42
N TYR A 91 -4.64 -14.71 19.43
CA TYR A 91 -5.58 -15.83 19.30
C TYR A 91 -6.78 -15.55 20.20
N ASP A 92 -8.00 -15.55 19.64
CA ASP A 92 -9.24 -15.24 20.37
C ASP A 92 -9.16 -13.95 21.23
N GLY A 93 -8.49 -12.92 20.69
CA GLY A 93 -8.26 -11.64 21.37
C GLY A 93 -7.16 -11.63 22.43
N HIS A 94 -6.48 -12.74 22.67
CA HIS A 94 -5.35 -12.85 23.60
C HIS A 94 -4.01 -12.75 22.85
N HIS A 95 -3.06 -12.01 23.41
CA HIS A 95 -1.72 -11.87 22.84
C HIS A 95 -0.91 -13.18 22.98
N GLU A 96 -0.45 -13.72 21.85
CA GLU A 96 0.30 -14.99 21.74
C GLU A 96 1.81 -14.78 21.51
N GLY A 97 2.25 -13.52 21.64
CA GLY A 97 3.64 -13.12 21.46
C GLY A 97 3.92 -12.42 20.14
N THR A 98 5.19 -12.12 19.93
CA THR A 98 5.71 -11.47 18.73
C THR A 98 6.35 -12.51 17.81
N ARG A 99 6.17 -12.35 16.50
CA ARG A 99 6.80 -13.17 15.45
C ARG A 99 7.47 -12.25 14.44
N HIS A 100 8.62 -12.64 13.93
CA HIS A 100 9.23 -11.92 12.81
C HIS A 100 8.85 -12.62 11.51
N ILE A 101 8.28 -11.87 10.57
CA ILE A 101 7.79 -12.40 9.28
C ILE A 101 8.47 -11.63 8.16
N GLY A 102 9.49 -12.24 7.57
CA GLY A 102 10.22 -11.67 6.44
C GLY A 102 11.73 -11.78 6.55
N PRO A 103 12.46 -11.33 5.51
CA PRO A 103 11.94 -10.95 4.20
C PRO A 103 11.40 -12.15 3.40
N VAL A 104 10.24 -12.00 2.75
CA VAL A 104 9.59 -13.06 1.93
C VAL A 104 9.48 -12.59 0.48
N PRO A 105 9.89 -13.40 -0.51
CA PRO A 105 9.64 -13.10 -1.91
C PRO A 105 8.14 -13.14 -2.22
N VAL A 106 7.66 -12.22 -3.05
CA VAL A 106 6.26 -12.16 -3.48
C VAL A 106 6.03 -13.16 -4.60
N ASP A 107 5.50 -14.33 -4.24
CA ASP A 107 5.03 -15.34 -5.18
C ASP A 107 3.61 -15.03 -5.68
N PRO A 108 3.04 -15.80 -6.63
CA PRO A 108 1.70 -15.52 -7.16
C PRO A 108 0.57 -15.54 -6.11
N ALA A 109 0.70 -16.32 -5.04
CA ALA A 109 -0.31 -16.39 -3.99
C ALA A 109 -0.25 -15.13 -3.12
N LEU A 110 0.95 -14.77 -2.64
CA LEU A 110 1.15 -13.54 -1.88
C LEU A 110 0.83 -12.29 -2.72
N ALA A 111 1.15 -12.30 -4.02
CA ALA A 111 0.76 -11.22 -4.93
C ALA A 111 -0.76 -11.04 -5.00
N HIS A 112 -1.53 -12.14 -4.97
CA HIS A 112 -2.98 -12.10 -4.94
C HIS A 112 -3.50 -11.52 -3.61
N ASP A 113 -2.92 -11.90 -2.49
CA ASP A 113 -3.32 -11.39 -1.17
C ASP A 113 -2.99 -9.89 -1.05
N LEU A 114 -1.80 -9.46 -1.47
CA LEU A 114 -1.42 -8.05 -1.51
C LEU A 114 -2.33 -7.24 -2.46
N HIS A 115 -2.78 -7.84 -3.56
CA HIS A 115 -3.78 -7.24 -4.45
C HIS A 115 -5.14 -7.05 -3.76
N THR A 116 -5.53 -7.99 -2.90
CA THR A 116 -6.76 -7.90 -2.09
C THR A 116 -6.64 -6.77 -1.06
N VAL A 117 -5.52 -6.67 -0.35
CA VAL A 117 -5.23 -5.54 0.55
C VAL A 117 -5.33 -4.22 -0.20
N ALA A 118 -4.67 -4.12 -1.35
CA ALA A 118 -4.68 -2.91 -2.19
C ALA A 118 -6.11 -2.51 -2.62
N THR A 119 -6.96 -3.48 -2.97
CA THR A 119 -8.36 -3.23 -3.33
C THR A 119 -9.18 -2.70 -2.13
N HIS A 120 -8.95 -3.23 -0.93
CA HIS A 120 -9.61 -2.71 0.27
C HIS A 120 -9.16 -1.29 0.63
N LEU A 121 -7.88 -0.96 0.42
CA LEU A 121 -7.38 0.41 0.57
C LEU A 121 -8.03 1.37 -0.43
N GLU A 122 -8.17 0.96 -1.69
CA GLU A 122 -8.78 1.77 -2.76
C GLU A 122 -10.29 2.00 -2.54
N THR A 123 -10.97 1.10 -1.83
CA THR A 123 -12.38 1.26 -1.42
C THR A 123 -12.55 2.00 -0.09
N GLY A 124 -11.45 2.36 0.59
CA GLY A 124 -11.46 3.07 1.87
C GLY A 124 -11.76 2.19 3.09
N SER A 125 -11.83 0.87 2.94
CA SER A 125 -12.12 -0.08 4.03
C SER A 125 -10.85 -0.47 4.77
N LEU A 126 -10.40 0.37 5.71
CA LEU A 126 -9.17 0.13 6.48
C LEU A 126 -9.22 -1.15 7.32
N ALA A 127 -10.37 -1.49 7.91
CA ALA A 127 -10.52 -2.72 8.69
C ALA A 127 -10.32 -3.96 7.81
N ALA A 128 -11.03 -4.03 6.68
CA ALA A 128 -10.88 -5.16 5.75
C ALA A 128 -9.45 -5.24 5.15
N ALA A 129 -8.79 -4.09 4.93
CA ALA A 129 -7.41 -4.07 4.48
C ALA A 129 -6.43 -4.57 5.56
N ALA A 130 -6.68 -4.26 6.84
CA ALA A 130 -5.90 -4.76 7.97
C ALA A 130 -6.06 -6.29 8.11
N ASP A 131 -7.29 -6.79 8.05
CA ASP A 131 -7.59 -8.22 8.13
C ASP A 131 -6.92 -8.97 6.98
N ALA A 132 -7.04 -8.46 5.74
CA ALA A 132 -6.38 -9.05 4.58
C ALA A 132 -4.85 -9.02 4.69
N LEU A 133 -4.25 -7.97 5.25
CA LEU A 133 -2.80 -7.90 5.45
C LEU A 133 -2.34 -8.87 6.55
N SER A 134 -3.14 -9.04 7.61
CA SER A 134 -2.91 -10.04 8.65
C SER A 134 -2.89 -11.45 8.06
N VAL A 135 -3.89 -11.79 7.24
CA VAL A 135 -3.96 -13.08 6.53
C VAL A 135 -2.74 -13.27 5.64
N ALA A 136 -2.38 -12.28 4.81
CA ALA A 136 -1.22 -12.33 3.93
C ALA A 136 0.09 -12.57 4.70
N ALA A 137 0.28 -11.88 5.83
CA ALA A 137 1.47 -12.02 6.67
C ALA A 137 1.56 -13.41 7.30
N LEU A 138 0.46 -13.92 7.86
CA LEU A 138 0.43 -15.23 8.51
C LEU A 138 0.58 -16.38 7.51
N ALA A 139 -0.10 -16.31 6.36
CA ALA A 139 0.03 -17.29 5.29
C ALA A 139 1.47 -17.34 4.74
N ALA A 140 2.12 -16.18 4.60
CA ALA A 140 3.53 -16.09 4.20
C ALA A 140 4.49 -16.66 5.25
N TYR A 141 4.13 -16.59 6.54
CA TYR A 141 4.94 -17.14 7.63
C TYR A 141 4.80 -18.66 7.77
N SER A 142 3.56 -19.15 7.82
CA SER A 142 3.24 -20.57 7.86
C SER A 142 1.76 -20.74 7.47
N PRO A 143 1.47 -21.35 6.30
CA PRO A 143 0.11 -21.58 5.86
C PRO A 143 -0.76 -22.30 6.90
N GLY A 144 -2.02 -21.88 7.04
CA GLY A 144 -3.01 -22.39 7.99
C GLY A 144 -3.00 -21.68 9.36
N LEU A 145 -2.06 -20.77 9.63
CA LEU A 145 -2.09 -19.97 10.85
C LEU A 145 -3.12 -18.83 10.78
N GLU A 146 -3.35 -18.30 9.58
CA GLU A 146 -4.34 -17.27 9.27
C GLU A 146 -5.78 -17.65 9.67
N ASP A 147 -6.08 -18.95 9.78
CA ASP A 147 -7.40 -19.45 10.22
C ASP A 147 -7.63 -19.29 11.74
N THR A 148 -6.57 -19.05 12.50
CA THR A 148 -6.61 -19.06 13.97
C THR A 148 -6.03 -17.81 14.60
N LEU A 149 -5.03 -17.23 13.95
CA LEU A 149 -4.27 -16.09 14.46
C LEU A 149 -4.62 -14.81 13.69
N ALA A 150 -4.47 -13.68 14.37
CA ALA A 150 -4.56 -12.36 13.76
C ALA A 150 -3.37 -11.49 14.18
N VAL A 151 -2.90 -10.64 13.26
CA VAL A 151 -1.89 -9.62 13.53
C VAL A 151 -2.58 -8.35 14.04
N ASP A 152 -2.28 -7.97 15.27
CA ASP A 152 -2.80 -6.74 15.89
C ASP A 152 -1.89 -5.53 15.61
N GLN A 153 -0.56 -5.76 15.60
CA GLN A 153 0.41 -4.67 15.48
C GLN A 153 1.65 -5.08 14.68
N TYR A 154 2.23 -4.10 13.99
CA TYR A 154 3.51 -4.21 13.28
C TYR A 154 4.53 -3.34 14.00
N ASP A 155 5.53 -3.91 14.67
CA ASP A 155 6.39 -3.19 15.61
C ASP A 155 7.16 -2.03 14.94
N HIS A 156 7.67 -2.25 13.73
CA HIS A 156 8.46 -1.28 12.96
C HIS A 156 7.85 -0.91 11.59
N GLY A 157 6.64 -1.37 11.31
CA GLY A 157 6.00 -1.22 10.00
C GLY A 157 6.38 -2.35 9.05
N ILE A 158 6.19 -2.12 7.75
CA ILE A 158 6.51 -3.09 6.70
C ILE A 158 7.41 -2.46 5.65
N ASP A 159 8.37 -3.23 5.17
CA ASP A 159 9.29 -2.84 4.12
C ASP A 159 9.01 -3.61 2.84
N ILE A 160 9.01 -2.87 1.72
CA ILE A 160 8.73 -3.43 0.40
C ILE A 160 9.91 -3.12 -0.51
N THR A 161 10.43 -4.16 -1.13
CA THR A 161 11.42 -4.06 -2.20
C THR A 161 10.72 -4.22 -3.55
N PRO A 162 10.85 -3.24 -4.46
CA PRO A 162 10.26 -3.26 -5.80
C PRO A 162 11.14 -4.01 -6.80
#